data_AF-A0A841R8S1-F1
#
_entry.id   AF-A0A841R8S1-F1
#
_cell.length_a   1.000
_cell.length_b   1.000
_cell.length_c   1.000
_cell.angle_alpha   90.00
_cell.angle_beta   90.00
_cell.angle_gamma   90.00
#
_symmetry.space_group_name_H-M   'P 1'
#
loop_
_entity.id
_entity.type
_entity.pdbx_description
1 polymer ?
#
loop_
_entity_poly.entity_id
_entity_poly.type
_entity_poly.pdbx_seq_one_letter_code
_entity_poly.pdbx_strand_id
1 'polypeptide(L)'
;MNKLYLLPFLLFLVGAWFYFSRRQMKLKIFYAEQRQRYIESHSELTGEQKASLSKGEPWPGMPSKILIELFGEPDRKRVLDQSVTRFIWTYPDLFVYISGDEVAEWKKK
;
A
#
# COMPACT_ATOMS: atom_id res chain seq x y z
N MET A 1 32.43 -1.50 32.39
CA MET A 1 31.80 -1.44 31.05
C MET A 1 30.70 -0.40 31.09
N ASN A 2 30.89 0.72 30.37
CA ASN A 2 30.15 1.97 30.53
C ASN A 2 28.73 1.88 29.98
N LYS A 3 27.73 1.82 30.86
CA LYS A 3 26.29 1.88 30.52
C LYS A 3 25.80 3.30 30.15
N LEU A 4 26.65 4.33 30.25
CA LEU A 4 26.26 5.73 30.00
C LEU A 4 25.91 6.04 28.53
N TYR A 5 26.48 5.30 27.56
CA TYR A 5 26.20 5.48 26.13
C TYR A 5 24.89 4.80 25.69
N LEU A 6 24.33 3.94 26.53
CA LEU A 6 23.09 3.22 26.23
C LEU A 6 21.88 4.17 26.25
N LEU A 7 21.90 5.15 27.15
CA LEU A 7 20.79 6.09 27.36
C LEU A 7 20.54 7.01 26.14
N PRO A 8 21.53 7.73 25.58
CA PRO A 8 21.30 8.56 24.40
C PRO A 8 20.94 7.72 23.16
N PHE A 9 21.51 6.51 23.04
CA PHE A 9 21.19 5.60 21.96
C PHE A 9 19.73 5.11 22.02
N LEU A 10 19.23 4.77 23.21
CA LEU A 10 17.83 4.39 23.42
C LEU A 10 16.87 5.55 23.10
N LEU A 11 17.19 6.77 23.53
CA LEU A 11 16.37 7.95 23.21
C LEU A 11 16.33 8.23 21.70
N PHE A 12 17.46 8.05 21.00
CA PHE A 12 17.52 8.17 19.55
C PHE A 12 16.63 7.13 18.85
N LEU A 13 16.68 5.86 19.26
CA LEU A 13 15.85 4.80 18.69
C LEU A 13 14.36 5.06 18.89
N VAL A 14 13.95 5.50 20.07
CA VAL A 14 12.55 5.85 20.35
C VAL A 14 12.11 7.03 19.50
N GLY A 15 12.94 8.08 19.39
CA GLY A 15 12.67 9.23 18.53
C GLY A 15 12.50 8.85 17.06
N ALA A 16 13.41 8.02 16.54
CA ALA A 16 13.31 7.49 15.17
C ALA A 16 12.03 6.67 14.98
N TRP A 17 11.69 5.79 15.93
CA TRP A 17 10.47 4.98 15.88
C TRP A 17 9.20 5.83 15.80
N PHE A 18 9.08 6.88 16.64
CA PHE A 18 7.94 7.79 16.60
C PHE A 18 7.87 8.56 15.27
N TYR A 19 9.00 8.99 14.73
CA TYR A 19 9.05 9.67 13.44
C TYR A 19 8.55 8.76 12.30
N PHE A 20 9.07 7.52 12.22
CA PHE A 20 8.65 6.55 11.20
C PHE A 20 7.17 6.17 11.34
N SER A 21 6.70 5.93 12.57
CA SER A 21 5.30 5.57 12.83
C SER A 21 4.34 6.69 12.42
N ARG A 22 4.66 7.95 12.77
CA ARG A 22 3.87 9.11 12.34
C ARG A 22 3.87 9.29 10.82
N ARG A 23 5.00 9.01 10.16
CA ARG A 23 5.10 9.10 8.70
C ARG A 23 4.19 8.08 8.00
N GLN A 24 4.17 6.84 8.46
CA GLN A 24 3.29 5.79 7.92
C GLN A 24 1.80 6.14 8.12
N MET A 25 1.44 6.67 9.29
CA MET A 25 0.07 7.12 9.54
C MET A 25 -0.37 8.24 8.61
N LYS A 26 0.49 9.24 8.37
CA LYS A 26 0.20 10.33 7.42
C LYS A 26 0.02 9.83 6.00
N LEU A 27 0.87 8.90 5.54
CA LEU A 27 0.74 8.29 4.21
C LEU A 27 -0.58 7.51 4.08
N LYS A 28 -0.95 6.74 5.10
CA LYS A 28 -2.22 5.99 5.11
C LYS A 28 -3.43 6.91 4.96
N ILE A 29 -3.43 8.04 5.67
CA ILE A 29 -4.49 9.05 5.57
C ILE A 29 -4.49 9.70 4.17
N PHE A 30 -3.33 10.11 3.67
CA PHE A 30 -3.21 10.71 2.34
C PHE A 30 -3.79 9.82 1.23
N TYR A 31 -3.48 8.52 1.22
CA TYR A 31 -4.02 7.61 0.21
C TYR A 31 -5.50 7.31 0.42
N ALA A 32 -6.01 7.34 1.65
CA ALA A 32 -7.44 7.26 1.89
C ALA A 32 -8.18 8.46 1.30
N GLU A 33 -7.63 9.67 1.48
CA GLU A 33 -8.17 10.88 0.85
C GLU A 33 -8.10 10.82 -0.68
N GLN A 34 -6.99 10.34 -1.26
CA GLN A 34 -6.86 10.20 -2.71
C GLN A 34 -7.91 9.24 -3.28
N ARG A 35 -8.18 8.10 -2.63
CA ARG A 35 -9.25 7.19 -3.04
C ARG A 35 -10.63 7.84 -2.95
N GLN A 36 -10.89 8.59 -1.90
CA GLN A 36 -12.17 9.29 -1.75
C GLN A 36 -12.37 10.33 -2.87
N ARG A 37 -11.35 11.14 -3.16
CA ARG A 37 -11.37 12.10 -4.29
C ARG A 37 -11.54 11.40 -5.63
N TYR A 38 -10.89 10.26 -5.81
CA TYR A 38 -11.02 9.46 -7.02
C TYR A 38 -12.47 8.94 -7.20
N ILE A 39 -13.09 8.42 -6.14
CA ILE A 39 -14.50 8.00 -6.14
C ILE A 39 -15.44 9.16 -6.50
N GLU A 40 -15.20 10.34 -5.94
CA GLU A 40 -16.02 11.53 -6.17
C GLU A 40 -15.87 12.09 -7.59
N SER A 41 -14.66 12.00 -8.16
CA SER A 41 -14.35 12.49 -9.51
C SER A 41 -14.71 11.53 -10.64
N HIS A 42 -14.85 10.22 -10.36
CA HIS A 42 -15.08 9.19 -11.38
C HIS A 42 -16.47 8.56 -11.21
N SER A 43 -17.47 9.26 -11.76
CA SER A 43 -18.87 8.86 -11.71
C SER A 43 -19.15 7.51 -12.38
N GLU A 44 -18.34 7.16 -13.39
CA GLU A 44 -18.38 5.94 -14.21
C GLU A 44 -18.00 4.67 -13.45
N LEU A 45 -17.40 4.79 -12.26
CA LEU A 45 -17.11 3.62 -11.43
C LEU A 45 -18.39 2.92 -11.00
N THR A 46 -18.40 1.61 -11.14
CA THR A 46 -19.50 0.76 -10.68
C THR A 46 -19.63 0.84 -9.15
N GLY A 47 -20.82 0.52 -8.62
CA GLY A 47 -21.06 0.51 -7.17
C GLY A 47 -20.10 -0.40 -6.41
N GLU A 48 -19.73 -1.54 -7.01
CA GLU A 48 -18.77 -2.48 -6.44
C GLU A 48 -17.33 -1.92 -6.39
N GLN A 49 -16.90 -1.22 -7.45
CA GLN A 49 -15.58 -0.57 -7.50
C GLN A 49 -15.47 0.56 -6.46
N LYS A 50 -16.50 1.39 -6.34
CA LYS A 50 -16.54 2.45 -5.31
C LYS A 50 -16.48 1.84 -3.91
N ALA A 51 -17.26 0.78 -3.66
CA ALA A 51 -17.25 0.07 -2.37
C ALA A 51 -15.89 -0.56 -2.05
N SER A 52 -15.18 -1.10 -3.06
CA SER A 52 -13.83 -1.64 -2.86
C SER A 52 -12.84 -0.54 -2.47
N LEU A 53 -12.83 0.58 -3.20
CA LEU A 53 -11.96 1.72 -2.91
C LEU A 53 -12.20 2.35 -1.54
N SER A 54 -13.46 2.47 -1.11
CA SER A 54 -13.81 2.96 0.22
C SER A 54 -13.28 2.04 1.34
N LYS A 55 -13.15 0.73 1.07
CA LYS A 55 -12.54 -0.23 2.00
C LYS A 55 -11.01 -0.22 1.96
N GLY A 56 -10.41 0.56 1.05
CA GLY A 56 -8.97 0.54 0.82
C GLY A 56 -8.53 -0.75 0.15
N GLU A 57 -9.32 -1.26 -0.79
CA GLU A 57 -9.03 -2.46 -1.57
C GLU A 57 -9.06 -2.13 -3.06
N PRO A 58 -8.18 -2.76 -3.88
CA PRO A 58 -8.28 -2.67 -5.33
C PRO A 58 -9.45 -3.52 -5.85
N TRP A 59 -9.63 -3.59 -7.17
CA TRP A 59 -10.60 -4.49 -7.80
C TRP A 59 -9.95 -5.22 -8.99
N PRO A 60 -10.50 -6.36 -9.45
CA PRO A 60 -9.94 -7.09 -10.58
C PRO A 60 -10.09 -6.27 -11.88
N GLY A 61 -9.04 -6.18 -12.68
CA GLY A 61 -8.98 -5.33 -13.87
C GLY A 61 -8.62 -3.86 -13.57
N MET A 62 -8.31 -3.49 -12.32
CA MET A 62 -7.77 -2.16 -12.03
C MET A 62 -6.41 -1.99 -12.74
N PRO A 63 -6.20 -0.94 -13.55
CA PRO A 63 -4.90 -0.66 -14.15
C PRO A 63 -3.83 -0.40 -13.10
N SER A 64 -2.64 -0.94 -13.32
CA SER A 64 -1.51 -0.86 -12.38
C SER A 64 -1.10 0.59 -12.09
N LYS A 65 -1.24 1.48 -13.08
CA LYS A 65 -1.02 2.93 -12.93
C LYS A 65 -1.97 3.57 -11.92
N ILE A 66 -3.26 3.23 -11.99
CA ILE A 66 -4.28 3.73 -11.05
C ILE A 66 -4.04 3.15 -9.66
N LEU A 67 -3.65 1.88 -9.58
CA LEU A 67 -3.26 1.26 -8.32
C LEU A 67 -2.11 2.02 -7.64
N ILE A 68 -1.06 2.40 -8.38
CA ILE A 68 0.06 3.18 -7.83
C ILE A 68 -0.40 4.57 -7.37
N GLU A 69 -1.27 5.23 -8.14
CA GLU A 69 -1.78 6.55 -7.79
C GLU A 69 -2.61 6.54 -6.48
N LEU A 70 -3.42 5.50 -6.30
CA LEU A 70 -4.37 5.39 -5.19
C LEU A 70 -3.81 4.70 -3.92
N PHE A 71 -2.76 3.89 -4.07
CA PHE A 71 -2.17 3.11 -2.98
C PHE A 71 -0.69 3.39 -2.74
N GLY A 72 -0.03 4.14 -3.63
CA GLY A 72 1.38 4.47 -3.59
C GLY A 72 2.28 3.51 -4.35
N GLU A 73 3.59 3.73 -4.26
CA GLU A 73 4.57 2.83 -4.85
C GLU A 73 4.65 1.51 -4.05
N PRO A 74 4.45 0.35 -4.70
CA PRO A 74 4.58 -0.94 -4.05
C PRO A 74 6.03 -1.40 -3.93
N ASP A 75 6.28 -2.25 -2.94
CA ASP A 75 7.47 -3.10 -2.92
C ASP A 75 7.27 -4.26 -3.92
N ARG A 76 8.01 -4.23 -5.03
CA ARG A 76 7.92 -5.23 -6.10
C ARG A 76 8.75 -6.45 -5.74
N LYS A 77 8.10 -7.60 -5.54
CA LYS A 77 8.78 -8.89 -5.36
C LYS A 77 8.49 -9.80 -6.55
N ARG A 78 9.55 -10.26 -7.22
CA ARG A 78 9.42 -11.27 -8.27
C ARG A 78 9.24 -12.63 -7.60
N VAL A 79 8.10 -13.27 -7.80
CA VAL A 79 7.91 -14.66 -7.39
C VAL A 79 8.41 -15.55 -8.52
N LEU A 80 9.43 -16.35 -8.22
CA LEU A 80 9.95 -17.38 -9.10
C LEU A 80 9.14 -18.66 -8.84
N ASP A 81 7.90 -18.71 -9.29
CA ASP A 81 7.14 -19.97 -9.34
C ASP A 81 6.32 -20.08 -10.64
N GLN A 82 6.27 -21.29 -11.20
CA GLN A 82 6.45 -21.60 -12.62
C GLN A 82 5.18 -21.77 -13.49
N SER A 83 4.03 -21.18 -13.18
CA SER A 83 2.83 -21.41 -14.03
C SER A 83 2.03 -20.19 -14.45
N VAL A 84 2.24 -19.02 -13.84
CA VAL A 84 1.55 -17.78 -14.25
C VAL A 84 2.52 -16.61 -14.08
N THR A 85 2.75 -15.83 -15.13
CA THR A 85 3.51 -14.57 -15.07
C THR A 85 2.76 -13.53 -14.23
N ARG A 86 2.76 -13.72 -12.90
CA ARG A 86 2.16 -12.82 -11.92
C ARG A 86 3.25 -12.11 -11.15
N PHE A 87 3.23 -10.78 -11.19
CA PHE A 87 4.06 -9.98 -10.29
C PHE A 87 3.31 -9.81 -8.97
N ILE A 88 4.00 -9.99 -7.84
CA ILE A 88 3.41 -9.65 -6.54
C ILE A 88 3.90 -8.27 -6.13
N TRP A 89 2.95 -7.35 -6.00
CA TRP A 89 3.16 -6.02 -5.48
C TRP A 89 2.73 -6.00 -4.02
N THR A 90 3.65 -5.59 -3.17
CA THR A 90 3.45 -5.59 -1.72
C THR A 90 3.20 -4.16 -1.25
N TYR A 91 2.06 -3.96 -0.60
CA TYR A 91 1.68 -2.71 0.07
C TYR A 91 1.71 -2.90 1.59
N PRO A 92 1.61 -1.84 2.41
CA PRO A 92 1.59 -1.98 3.86
C PRO A 92 0.56 -3.00 4.38
N ASP A 93 -0.66 -2.95 3.84
CA ASP A 93 -1.81 -3.74 4.32
C ASP A 93 -2.28 -4.83 3.32
N LEU A 94 -1.67 -4.93 2.13
CA LEU A 94 -2.17 -5.75 1.02
C LEU A 94 -1.03 -6.45 0.27
N PHE A 95 -1.36 -7.61 -0.30
CA PHE A 95 -0.65 -8.23 -1.41
C PHE A 95 -1.53 -8.09 -2.65
N VAL A 96 -0.97 -7.62 -3.75
CA VAL A 96 -1.68 -7.46 -5.02
C VAL A 96 -0.95 -8.24 -6.09
N TYR A 97 -1.67 -9.10 -6.80
CA TYR A 97 -1.14 -9.91 -7.87
C TYR A 97 -1.51 -9.25 -9.20
N ILE A 98 -0.49 -8.92 -9.98
CA ILE A 98 -0.62 -8.21 -11.25
C ILE A 98 -0.43 -9.22 -12.39
N SER A 99 -1.35 -9.23 -13.34
CA SER A 99 -1.27 -10.00 -14.57
C SER A 99 -1.28 -9.02 -15.75
N GLY A 100 -0.18 -8.95 -16.51
CA GLY A 100 -0.01 -7.90 -17.51
C GLY A 100 0.14 -6.52 -16.84
N ASP A 101 -0.79 -5.60 -17.13
CA ASP A 101 -0.82 -4.24 -16.57
C ASP A 101 -2.03 -4.01 -15.64
N GLU A 102 -2.68 -5.07 -15.18
CA GLU A 102 -3.90 -4.99 -14.38
C GLU A 102 -3.86 -5.88 -13.13
N VAL A 103 -4.64 -5.50 -12.13
CA VAL A 103 -4.87 -6.29 -10.92
C VAL A 103 -5.65 -7.55 -11.27
N ALA A 104 -5.08 -8.72 -11.00
CA ALA A 104 -5.76 -9.99 -11.15
C ALA A 104 -6.47 -10.40 -9.84
N GLU A 105 -5.75 -10.38 -8.73
CA GLU A 105 -6.31 -10.66 -7.39
C GLU A 105 -5.58 -9.85 -6.32
N TRP A 106 -6.15 -9.79 -5.12
CA TRP A 106 -5.49 -9.23 -3.95
C TRP A 106 -5.82 -10.03 -2.69
N LYS A 107 -4.96 -9.89 -1.68
CA LYS A 107 -5.12 -10.50 -0.37
C LYS A 107 -4.70 -9.52 0.72
N LYS A 108 -5.46 -9.44 1.82
CA LYS A 108 -5.06 -8.69 3.01
C LYS A 108 -3.91 -9.40 3.73
N LYS A 109 -3.02 -8.60 4.31
CA LYS A 109 -1.96 -9.09 5.20
C LYS A 109 -2.49 -9.52 6.55
#